data_AF-A0A285VRE4-F1
#
_entry.id   AF-A0A285VRE4-F1
#
_cell.length_a   1.000
_cell.length_b   1.000
_cell.length_c   1.000
_cell.angle_alpha   90.00
_cell.angle_beta   90.00
_cell.angle_gamma   90.00
#
_symmetry.space_group_name_H-M   'P 1'
#
loop_
_entity.id
_entity.type
_entity.pdbx_description
1 polymer ?
#
loop_
_entity_poly.entity_id
_entity_poly.type
_entity_poly.pdbx_seq_one_letter_code
_entity_poly.pdbx_strand_id
1 'polypeptide(L)'
;MAADLLSRAPGPRTGAHAGELDNVTPFGWAGGTTSELNLALLARRPHKFKTDGAWDLVLGARRDLTVTTVLGQVVATRTHDYRAYLRAGSDLTVRRDRANRLLYAGLAEHPATRYRRRRSDADHDTCISLTHTDPTSGAERPGPGPGHPTLLDLLRQEPDDGSAEPGVSP
;
A
#
# COMPACT_ATOMS: atom_id res chain seq x y z
N MET A 1 -10.89 -0.74 14.21
CA MET A 1 -9.73 -1.47 14.79
C MET A 1 -8.89 -0.48 15.53
N ALA A 2 -8.28 -0.79 16.69
CA ALA A 2 -7.26 0.10 17.25
C ALA A 2 -5.96 0.01 16.42
N ALA A 3 -5.00 0.90 16.66
CA ALA A 3 -3.73 0.93 15.92
C ALA A 3 -3.02 -0.43 15.83
N ASP A 4 -3.17 -1.27 16.88
CA ASP A 4 -2.62 -2.63 16.99
C ASP A 4 -3.56 -3.73 16.46
N LEU A 5 -4.59 -3.38 15.68
CA LEU A 5 -5.58 -4.29 15.08
C LEU A 5 -6.48 -5.04 16.08
N LEU A 6 -6.48 -4.64 17.35
CA LEU A 6 -7.32 -5.20 18.41
C LEU A 6 -8.48 -4.26 18.75
N SER A 7 -9.57 -4.81 19.30
CA SER A 7 -10.55 -4.06 20.07
C SER A 7 -9.88 -3.58 21.35
N ARG A 8 -10.05 -2.29 21.68
CA ARG A 8 -9.54 -1.67 22.91
C ARG A 8 -10.65 -1.14 23.80
N ALA A 9 -11.89 -1.55 23.54
CA ALA A 9 -12.99 -1.35 24.46
C ALA A 9 -12.67 -2.03 25.82
N PRO A 10 -13.14 -1.48 26.95
CA PRO A 10 -12.93 -2.09 28.27
C PRO A 10 -13.22 -3.60 28.27
N GLY A 11 -12.26 -4.39 28.76
CA GLY A 11 -12.34 -5.85 28.79
C GLY A 11 -11.63 -6.53 27.59
N PRO A 12 -12.37 -7.08 26.61
CA PRO A 12 -11.79 -8.00 25.62
C PRO A 12 -10.90 -7.30 24.57
N ARG A 13 -9.78 -7.95 24.28
CA ARG A 13 -8.77 -7.52 23.28
C ARG A 13 -8.84 -8.37 22.01
N THR A 14 -10.04 -8.53 21.45
CA THR A 14 -10.26 -9.37 20.26
C THR A 14 -9.74 -8.70 19.01
N GLY A 15 -9.09 -9.45 18.13
CA GLY A 15 -8.69 -8.95 16.81
C GLY A 15 -9.88 -8.83 15.85
N ALA A 16 -9.60 -8.25 14.68
CA ALA A 16 -10.53 -8.11 13.56
C ALA A 16 -11.36 -9.36 13.24
N HIS A 17 -10.73 -10.53 13.29
CA HIS A 17 -11.33 -11.83 12.94
C HIS A 17 -12.47 -12.27 13.89
N ALA A 18 -12.55 -11.69 15.09
CA ALA A 18 -13.54 -12.03 16.11
C ALA A 18 -14.27 -10.79 16.65
N GLY A 19 -14.10 -9.64 16.00
CA GLY A 19 -14.74 -8.38 16.32
C GLY A 19 -15.68 -7.93 15.21
N GLU A 20 -16.53 -6.95 15.52
CA GLU A 20 -17.53 -6.38 14.63
C GLU A 20 -17.16 -4.93 14.33
N LEU A 21 -17.23 -4.54 13.06
CA LEU A 21 -17.01 -3.16 12.63
C LEU A 21 -18.34 -2.43 12.69
N ASP A 22 -18.38 -1.31 13.41
CA ASP A 22 -19.63 -0.65 13.76
C ASP A 22 -19.49 0.88 13.75
N ASN A 23 -20.58 1.56 13.36
CA ASN A 23 -20.66 3.00 13.13
C ASN A 23 -20.79 3.77 14.45
N VAL A 24 -19.74 4.45 14.93
CA VAL A 24 -19.74 5.22 16.20
C VAL A 24 -20.96 6.14 16.28
N THR A 25 -21.18 6.96 15.25
CA THR A 25 -22.44 7.66 15.01
C THR A 25 -23.36 6.77 14.17
N PRO A 26 -24.51 6.32 14.70
CA PRO A 26 -25.41 5.40 14.00
C PRO A 26 -25.86 5.89 12.62
N PHE A 27 -26.03 4.95 11.70
CA PHE A 27 -26.63 5.21 10.39
C PHE A 27 -28.16 5.38 10.54
N GLY A 28 -28.74 6.46 10.00
CA GLY A 28 -30.17 6.80 10.16
C GLY A 28 -30.43 8.31 10.20
N TRP A 29 -31.42 8.77 10.99
CA TRP A 29 -31.79 10.19 11.10
C TRP A 29 -30.66 11.11 11.62
N ALA A 30 -29.66 10.53 12.31
CA ALA A 30 -28.46 11.22 12.79
C ALA A 30 -27.33 11.32 11.75
N GLY A 31 -27.46 10.65 10.58
CA GLY A 31 -26.65 10.95 9.39
C GLY A 31 -25.17 10.59 9.43
N GLY A 32 -24.73 9.65 10.28
CA GLY A 32 -23.32 9.25 10.33
C GLY A 32 -22.84 8.63 9.01
N THR A 33 -21.85 9.23 8.34
CA THR A 33 -21.30 8.71 7.09
C THR A 33 -20.58 7.39 7.33
N THR A 34 -20.76 6.38 6.47
CA THR A 34 -19.94 5.16 6.51
C THR A 34 -18.53 5.51 6.02
N SER A 35 -17.66 5.86 6.96
CA SER A 35 -16.29 6.29 6.71
C SER A 35 -15.36 5.74 7.77
N GLU A 36 -14.06 5.70 7.47
CA GLU A 36 -13.03 5.30 8.45
C GLU A 36 -13.12 6.09 9.76
N LEU A 37 -13.50 7.37 9.69
CA LEU A 37 -13.66 8.26 10.85
C LEU A 37 -14.98 8.07 11.60
N ASN A 38 -15.83 7.14 11.16
CA ASN A 38 -17.06 6.77 11.84
C ASN A 38 -17.10 5.27 12.18
N LEU A 39 -16.07 4.47 11.86
CA LEU A 39 -16.09 3.03 12.08
C LEU A 39 -15.09 2.61 13.16
N ALA A 40 -15.58 1.92 14.19
CA ALA A 40 -14.77 1.33 15.25
C ALA A 40 -14.90 -0.20 15.21
N LEU A 41 -13.81 -0.92 15.55
CA LEU A 41 -13.91 -2.37 15.77
C LEU A 41 -14.20 -2.58 17.24
N LEU A 42 -15.29 -3.28 17.52
CA LEU A 42 -15.72 -3.64 18.86
C LEU A 42 -15.79 -5.16 18.97
N ALA A 43 -15.42 -5.71 20.12
CA ALA A 43 -15.83 -7.07 20.43
C ALA A 43 -17.37 -7.10 20.57
N ARG A 44 -18.00 -8.25 20.31
CA ARG A 44 -19.47 -8.39 20.29
C ARG A 44 -20.18 -7.86 21.55
N ARG A 45 -19.57 -8.03 22.73
CA ARG A 45 -20.16 -7.58 24.00
C ARG A 45 -20.08 -6.05 24.18
N PRO A 46 -18.92 -5.40 23.98
CA PRO A 46 -18.81 -3.95 23.79
C PRO A 46 -19.75 -3.36 22.73
N HIS A 47 -19.90 -4.01 21.57
CA HIS A 47 -20.83 -3.58 20.55
C HIS A 47 -22.25 -3.54 21.11
N LYS A 48 -22.70 -4.61 21.77
CA LYS A 48 -24.01 -4.64 22.43
C LYS A 48 -24.18 -3.52 23.46
N PHE A 49 -23.17 -3.24 24.30
CA PHE A 49 -23.28 -2.15 25.29
C PHE A 49 -23.44 -0.78 24.65
N LYS A 50 -22.80 -0.54 23.50
CA LYS A 50 -23.03 0.66 22.70
C LYS A 50 -24.46 0.68 22.14
N THR A 51 -24.91 -0.42 21.51
CA THR A 51 -26.26 -0.51 20.93
C THR A 51 -27.34 -0.26 21.99
N ASP A 52 -27.15 -0.78 23.21
CA ASP A 52 -28.06 -0.61 24.33
C ASP A 52 -27.94 0.79 24.99
N GLY A 53 -27.04 1.66 24.52
CA GLY A 53 -26.81 3.01 25.05
C GLY A 53 -26.09 3.06 26.40
N ALA A 54 -25.58 1.92 26.89
CA ALA A 54 -24.86 1.85 28.16
C ALA A 54 -23.46 2.48 28.07
N TRP A 55 -22.85 2.46 26.88
CA TRP A 55 -21.54 3.04 26.61
C TRP A 55 -21.64 4.11 25.54
N ASP A 56 -20.98 5.23 25.77
CA ASP A 56 -20.83 6.31 24.82
C ASP A 56 -19.46 6.23 24.13
N LEU A 57 -19.44 6.41 22.82
CA LEU A 57 -18.24 6.32 22.01
C LEU A 57 -18.09 7.59 21.19
N VAL A 58 -16.90 8.18 21.25
CA VAL A 58 -16.54 9.37 20.47
C VAL A 58 -15.29 9.07 19.66
N LEU A 59 -15.35 9.30 18.35
CA LEU A 59 -14.22 9.17 17.44
C LEU A 59 -13.88 10.53 16.83
N GLY A 60 -12.73 11.08 17.21
CA GLY A 60 -12.23 12.35 16.70
C GLY A 60 -11.59 12.24 15.32
N ALA A 61 -11.40 13.38 14.66
CA ALA A 61 -10.80 13.48 13.32
C ALA A 61 -9.34 12.96 13.26
N ARG A 62 -8.67 12.89 14.41
CA ARG A 62 -7.31 12.33 14.53
C ARG A 62 -7.30 10.85 14.90
N ARG A 63 -8.44 10.16 14.72
CA ARG A 63 -8.64 8.74 15.05
C ARG A 63 -8.56 8.44 16.55
N ASP A 64 -8.64 9.46 17.39
CA ASP A 64 -8.78 9.31 18.84
C ASP A 64 -10.17 8.74 19.16
N LEU A 65 -10.20 7.52 19.69
CA LEU A 65 -11.42 6.84 20.12
C LEU A 65 -11.50 6.89 21.63
N THR A 66 -12.56 7.48 22.15
CA THR A 66 -12.88 7.48 23.58
C THR A 66 -14.12 6.63 23.80
N VAL A 67 -14.05 5.75 24.80
CA VAL A 67 -15.19 4.96 25.28
C VAL A 67 -15.46 5.36 26.72
N THR A 68 -16.67 5.82 26.98
CA THR A 68 -17.15 6.18 28.32
C THR A 68 -18.24 5.21 28.73
N THR A 69 -18.05 4.49 29.83
CA THR A 69 -19.07 3.58 30.35
C THR A 69 -20.07 4.33 31.23
N VAL A 70 -21.26 3.76 31.45
CA VAL A 70 -22.25 4.29 32.41
C VAL A 70 -21.71 4.47 33.83
N LEU A 71 -20.66 3.72 34.20
CA LEU A 71 -19.98 3.84 35.50
C LEU A 71 -18.92 4.97 35.52
N GLY A 72 -18.83 5.78 34.46
CA GLY A 72 -17.87 6.87 34.34
C GLY A 72 -16.44 6.42 34.03
N GLN A 73 -16.20 5.15 33.70
CA GLN A 73 -14.88 4.70 33.29
C GLN A 73 -14.59 5.19 31.88
N VAL A 74 -13.44 5.84 31.69
CA VAL A 74 -13.01 6.37 30.40
C VAL A 74 -11.81 5.58 29.91
N VAL A 75 -11.90 5.05 28.69
CA VAL A 75 -10.78 4.44 27.98
C VAL A 75 -10.54 5.21 26.69
N ALA A 76 -9.33 5.73 26.52
CA ALA A 76 -8.89 6.39 25.31
C ALA A 76 -7.91 5.51 24.54
N THR A 77 -8.09 5.45 23.22
CA THR A 77 -7.25 4.70 22.29
C THR A 77 -7.23 5.42 20.94
N ARG A 78 -6.57 4.83 19.94
CA ARG A 78 -6.64 5.30 18.55
C ARG A 78 -7.09 4.21 17.61
N THR A 79 -7.95 4.54 16.65
CA THR A 79 -8.28 3.64 15.55
C THR A 79 -7.10 3.51 14.58
N HIS A 80 -7.07 2.38 13.87
CA HIS A 80 -6.05 2.08 12.87
C HIS A 80 -6.11 3.06 11.71
N ASP A 81 -4.95 3.52 11.25
CA ASP A 81 -4.83 4.38 10.08
C ASP A 81 -4.59 3.54 8.82
N TYR A 82 -5.65 3.37 8.03
CA TYR A 82 -5.58 2.58 6.80
C TYR A 82 -4.81 3.27 5.68
N ARG A 83 -4.49 4.56 5.81
CA ARG A 83 -3.62 5.27 4.85
C ARG A 83 -2.20 4.71 4.83
N ALA A 84 -1.78 4.01 5.89
CA ALA A 84 -0.52 3.29 5.92
C ALA A 84 -0.40 2.30 4.75
N TYR A 85 -1.48 1.61 4.38
CA TYR A 85 -1.46 0.66 3.26
C TYR A 85 -1.42 1.35 1.89
N LEU A 86 -2.02 2.52 1.76
CA LEU A 86 -1.97 3.30 0.51
C LEU A 86 -0.55 3.79 0.24
N ARG A 87 0.15 4.28 1.28
CA ARG A 87 1.56 4.69 1.19
C ARG A 87 2.48 3.50 0.90
N ALA A 88 2.24 2.36 1.53
CA ALA A 88 3.01 1.14 1.27
C ALA A 88 2.78 0.60 -0.15
N GLY A 89 1.56 0.70 -0.69
CA GLY A 89 1.22 0.23 -2.03
C GLY A 89 1.90 1.02 -3.15
N SER A 90 1.99 2.35 -3.02
CA SER A 90 2.72 3.19 -3.98
C SER A 90 4.22 2.85 -3.96
N ASP A 91 4.78 2.71 -2.77
CA ASP A 91 6.18 2.37 -2.54
C ASP A 91 6.55 0.97 -3.08
N LEU A 92 5.70 -0.04 -2.90
CA LEU A 92 5.91 -1.38 -3.48
C LEU A 92 5.90 -1.37 -5.01
N THR A 93 5.01 -0.59 -5.63
CA THR A 93 4.95 -0.46 -7.09
C THR A 93 6.23 0.19 -7.63
N VAL A 94 6.69 1.28 -6.99
CA VAL A 94 7.94 1.97 -7.33
C VAL A 94 9.14 1.05 -7.17
N ARG A 95 9.25 0.32 -6.04
CA ARG A 95 10.32 -0.65 -5.81
C ARG A 95 10.32 -1.77 -6.85
N ARG A 96 9.14 -2.27 -7.23
CA ARG A 96 9.00 -3.33 -8.24
C ARG A 96 9.41 -2.85 -9.63
N ASP A 97 8.98 -1.65 -10.03
CA ASP A 97 9.40 -1.04 -11.29
C ASP A 97 10.92 -0.84 -11.33
N ARG A 98 11.50 -0.30 -10.24
CA ARG A 98 12.96 -0.17 -10.12
C ARG A 98 13.68 -1.52 -10.23
N ALA A 99 13.21 -2.54 -9.52
CA ALA A 99 13.78 -3.88 -9.58
C ALA A 99 13.73 -4.47 -11.00
N ASN A 100 12.62 -4.27 -11.71
CA ASN A 100 12.47 -4.70 -13.10
C ASN A 100 13.46 -3.97 -14.04
N ARG A 101 13.63 -2.66 -13.88
CA ARG A 101 14.60 -1.88 -14.68
C ARG A 101 16.04 -2.31 -14.41
N LEU A 102 16.40 -2.54 -13.15
CA LEU A 102 17.73 -3.03 -12.77
C LEU A 102 18.00 -4.44 -13.33
N LEU A 103 17.01 -5.33 -13.22
CA LEU A 103 17.11 -6.68 -13.80
C LEU A 103 17.28 -6.60 -15.32
N TYR A 104 16.47 -5.78 -15.99
CA TYR A 104 16.56 -5.60 -17.43
C TYR A 104 17.92 -5.03 -17.84
N ALA A 105 18.41 -3.99 -17.17
CA ALA A 105 19.71 -3.38 -17.45
C ALA A 105 20.88 -4.36 -17.20
N GLY A 106 20.85 -5.10 -16.09
CA GLY A 106 21.87 -6.11 -15.80
C GLY A 106 21.89 -7.25 -16.81
N LEU A 107 20.71 -7.73 -17.23
CA LEU A 107 20.61 -8.70 -18.32
C LEU A 107 21.11 -8.12 -19.63
N ALA A 108 20.79 -6.87 -19.94
CA ALA A 108 21.23 -6.19 -21.15
C ALA A 108 22.75 -5.92 -21.18
N GLU A 109 23.42 -5.86 -20.04
CA GLU A 109 24.88 -5.71 -19.94
C GLU A 109 25.65 -7.02 -20.19
N HIS A 110 25.03 -8.17 -19.90
CA HIS A 110 25.73 -9.46 -19.98
C HIS A 110 25.89 -9.94 -21.44
N PRO A 111 27.12 -10.15 -21.96
CA PRO A 111 27.33 -10.52 -23.37
C PRO A 111 26.62 -11.81 -23.81
N ALA A 112 26.45 -12.77 -22.87
CA ALA A 112 25.79 -14.05 -23.13
C ALA A 112 24.27 -13.94 -23.40
N THR A 113 23.60 -12.87 -22.95
CA THR A 113 22.17 -12.63 -23.23
C THR A 113 21.97 -11.90 -24.57
N ARG A 114 23.00 -11.17 -25.04
CA ARG A 114 22.99 -10.42 -26.30
C ARG A 114 23.09 -11.31 -27.54
N TYR A 115 23.66 -12.51 -27.40
CA TYR A 115 24.05 -13.37 -28.54
C TYR A 115 23.43 -14.77 -28.54
N ARG A 116 22.22 -14.95 -28.02
CA ARG A 116 21.44 -16.18 -28.28
C ARG A 116 20.74 -16.11 -29.64
N ARG A 117 21.53 -16.05 -30.72
CA ARG A 117 21.04 -16.37 -32.07
C ARG A 117 21.85 -17.52 -32.65
N ARG A 118 21.58 -18.73 -32.16
CA ARG A 118 21.66 -19.98 -32.93
C ARG A 118 21.13 -21.17 -32.14
N ARG A 119 19.87 -21.56 -32.39
CA ARG A 119 19.46 -22.94 -32.71
C ARG A 119 17.98 -22.94 -33.08
N SER A 120 17.71 -23.41 -34.30
CA SER A 120 16.45 -23.89 -34.90
C SER A 120 15.13 -23.31 -34.40
N ASP A 121 14.27 -22.92 -35.34
CA ASP A 121 12.88 -22.41 -35.27
C ASP A 121 11.86 -23.17 -34.37
N ALA A 122 12.30 -24.02 -33.44
CA ALA A 122 11.45 -24.87 -32.61
C ALA A 122 11.46 -24.53 -31.10
N ASP A 123 12.27 -23.56 -30.64
CA ASP A 123 12.43 -23.28 -29.19
C ASP A 123 12.28 -21.78 -28.87
N HIS A 124 11.15 -21.19 -29.28
CA HIS A 124 10.83 -19.77 -29.02
C HIS A 124 10.29 -19.48 -27.61
N ASP A 125 10.02 -20.52 -26.80
CA ASP A 125 9.26 -20.35 -25.55
C ASP A 125 10.11 -20.22 -24.28
N THR A 126 11.44 -20.36 -24.35
CA THR A 126 12.27 -20.45 -23.12
C THR A 126 13.39 -19.42 -22.99
N CYS A 127 13.53 -18.45 -23.90
CA CYS A 127 14.50 -17.37 -23.68
C CYS A 127 14.01 -15.98 -24.07
N ILE A 128 14.15 -15.06 -23.12
CA ILE A 128 14.04 -13.62 -23.36
C ILE A 128 15.24 -13.24 -24.24
N SER A 129 14.98 -12.88 -25.50
CA SER A 129 15.99 -12.29 -26.38
C SER A 129 15.92 -10.76 -26.28
N LEU A 130 17.06 -10.12 -26.07
CA LEU A 130 17.17 -8.66 -25.97
C LEU A 130 17.58 -8.11 -27.33
N THR A 131 16.62 -7.54 -28.06
CA THR A 131 16.84 -6.79 -29.29
C THR A 131 16.13 -5.43 -29.21
N HIS A 132 16.60 -4.46 -29.97
CA HIS A 132 15.90 -3.18 -30.17
C HIS A 132 15.85 -2.84 -31.66
N THR A 133 14.88 -2.04 -32.07
CA THR A 133 14.81 -1.50 -33.43
C THR A 133 15.63 -0.22 -33.50
N ASP A 134 16.57 -0.16 -34.45
CA ASP A 134 17.32 1.05 -34.75
C ASP A 134 16.37 2.12 -35.29
N PRO A 135 16.26 3.30 -34.67
CA PRO A 135 15.30 4.32 -35.07
C PRO A 135 15.64 4.99 -36.41
N THR A 136 16.89 4.85 -36.88
CA THR A 136 17.38 5.47 -38.12
C THR A 136 17.27 4.51 -39.30
N SER A 137 17.64 3.24 -39.09
CA SER A 137 17.66 2.22 -40.14
C SER A 137 16.47 1.27 -40.12
N GLY A 138 15.64 1.31 -39.07
CA GLY A 138 14.51 0.39 -38.87
C GLY A 138 14.91 -1.08 -38.63
N ALA A 139 16.21 -1.37 -38.52
CA ALA A 139 16.72 -2.72 -38.40
C ALA A 139 16.72 -3.19 -36.95
N GLU A 140 16.37 -4.45 -36.70
CA GLU A 140 16.56 -5.06 -35.38
C GLU A 140 18.05 -5.26 -35.08
N ARG A 141 18.49 -4.79 -33.91
CA ARG A 141 19.86 -4.93 -33.41
C ARG A 141 19.85 -5.67 -32.07
N PRO A 142 20.86 -6.51 -31.78
CA PRO A 142 21.02 -7.12 -30.47
C PRO A 142 21.31 -6.08 -29.38
N GLY A 143 20.78 -6.31 -28.18
CA GLY A 143 21.00 -5.48 -27.00
C GLY A 143 20.02 -4.31 -26.86
N PRO A 144 20.19 -3.51 -25.80
CA PRO A 144 19.31 -2.38 -25.49
C PRO A 144 19.52 -1.23 -26.49
N GLY A 145 18.50 -0.40 -26.66
CA GLY A 145 18.58 0.78 -27.53
C GLY A 145 19.56 1.83 -27.02
N PRO A 146 20.05 2.73 -27.89
CA PRO A 146 21.09 3.72 -27.55
C PRO A 146 20.66 4.74 -26.48
N GLY A 147 19.35 4.91 -26.23
CA GLY A 147 18.82 5.78 -25.17
C GLY A 147 18.47 5.05 -23.87
N HIS A 148 18.74 3.74 -23.76
CA HIS A 148 18.41 2.97 -22.56
C HIS A 148 19.46 3.22 -21.46
N PRO A 149 19.03 3.52 -20.21
CA PRO A 149 19.97 3.74 -19.11
C PRO A 149 20.78 2.47 -18.80
N THR A 150 22.06 2.63 -18.43
CA THR A 150 22.90 1.50 -18.01
C THR A 150 22.54 1.04 -16.60
N LEU A 151 23.03 -0.13 -16.19
CA LEU A 151 22.87 -0.60 -14.81
C LEU A 151 23.49 0.40 -13.83
N LEU A 152 24.65 0.95 -14.19
CA LEU A 152 25.36 1.92 -13.38
C LEU A 152 24.58 3.24 -13.24
N ASP A 153 23.89 3.68 -14.29
CA ASP A 153 23.04 4.87 -14.25
C ASP A 153 21.85 4.67 -13.29
N LEU A 154 21.21 3.50 -13.35
CA LEU A 154 20.06 3.16 -12.49
C LEU A 154 20.45 2.90 -11.03
N LEU A 155 21.67 2.40 -10.77
CA LEU A 155 22.20 2.23 -9.42
C LEU A 155 22.57 3.56 -8.77
N ARG A 156 22.97 4.55 -9.58
CA ARG A 156 23.31 5.91 -9.12
C ARG A 156 22.09 6.82 -8.94
N GLN A 157 20.95 6.47 -9.54
CA GLN A 157 19.69 7.16 -9.23
C GLN A 157 19.24 6.80 -7.82
N GLU A 158 19.04 7.81 -6.97
CA GLU A 158 18.28 7.63 -5.74
C GLU A 158 16.85 7.17 -6.10
N PRO A 159 16.22 6.32 -5.27
CA PRO A 159 14.83 5.96 -5.50
C PRO A 159 14.02 7.24 -5.46
N ASP A 160 13.35 7.57 -6.57
CA ASP A 160 12.31 8.60 -6.58
C ASP A 160 11.17 8.11 -5.68
N ASP A 161 11.23 8.54 -4.43
CA ASP A 161 10.27 8.26 -3.37
C ASP A 161 8.96 9.07 -3.56
N GLY A 162 8.83 9.79 -4.68
CA GLY A 162 7.63 10.53 -5.06
C GLY A 162 7.30 11.67 -4.09
N SER A 163 8.27 12.10 -3.28
CA SER A 163 8.13 13.10 -2.23
C SER A 163 8.37 14.52 -2.73
N ALA A 164 8.26 14.76 -4.04
CA ALA A 164 8.30 16.10 -4.62
C ALA A 164 7.09 16.93 -4.15
N GLU A 165 7.23 17.53 -2.97
CA GLU A 165 6.42 18.67 -2.54
C GLU A 165 6.46 19.73 -3.65
N PRO A 166 5.31 20.16 -4.20
CA PRO A 166 5.29 21.25 -5.15
C PRO A 166 5.82 22.51 -4.45
N GLY A 167 6.99 22.96 -4.88
CA GLY A 167 7.67 24.13 -4.35
C GLY A 167 6.74 25.34 -4.32
N VAL A 168 6.39 25.77 -3.10
CA VAL A 168 5.84 27.10 -2.86
C VAL A 168 6.99 28.08 -3.09
N SER A 169 6.97 28.79 -4.21
CA SER A 169 7.76 30.00 -4.37
C SER A 169 7.19 31.12 -3.49
N PRO A 170 8.05 31.98 -2.94
CA PRO A 170 7.68 33.04 -2.00
C PRO A 170 6.79 34.13 -2.61
#